data_AF-A0AB37XME6-F1
#
_entry.id   AF-A0AB37XME6-F1
#
_cell.length_a   1.000
_cell.length_b   1.000
_cell.length_c   1.000
_cell.angle_alpha   90.00
_cell.angle_beta   90.00
_cell.angle_gamma   90.00
#
_symmetry.space_group_name_H-M   'P 1'
#
loop_
_entity.id
_entity.type
_entity.pdbx_description
1 polymer ?
#
loop_
_entity_poly.entity_id
_entity_poly.type
_entity_poly.pdbx_seq_one_letter_code
_entity_poly.pdbx_strand_id
1 'polypeptide(L)'
;ICPPCGSFIRSYASDIDTAVADKQLAVRYHLLNFLDDQSHSKNYSTRAVAASYCVAGQNDPKLYASFYSALFGSDFQPQENAASDRTDAELAHLAQTVGAEPT
;
A
#
# COMPACT_ATOMS: atom_id res chain seq x y z
N ILE A 1 6.03 -5.24 2.81
CA ILE A 1 6.26 -6.46 1.99
C ILE A 1 5.60 -7.74 2.55
N CYS A 2 5.29 -7.80 3.86
CA CYS A 2 4.63 -8.92 4.56
C CYS A 2 3.54 -9.69 3.76
N PRO A 3 3.76 -10.97 3.39
CA PRO A 3 2.79 -11.79 2.68
C PRO A 3 1.47 -12.02 3.43
N PRO A 4 1.45 -12.28 4.75
CA PRO A 4 0.20 -12.33 5.52
C PRO A 4 -0.63 -11.05 5.46
N CYS A 5 0.01 -9.87 5.56
CA CYS A 5 -0.71 -8.59 5.38
C CYS A 5 -1.33 -8.50 3.99
N GLY A 6 -0.58 -8.91 2.96
CA GLY A 6 -1.10 -8.95 1.59
C GLY A 6 -2.30 -9.87 1.42
N SER A 7 -2.25 -11.06 2.01
CA SER A 7 -3.38 -11.99 2.00
C SER A 7 -4.61 -11.39 2.67
N PHE A 8 -4.44 -10.76 3.83
CA PHE A 8 -5.53 -10.12 4.55
C PHE A 8 -6.18 -9.00 3.71
N ILE A 9 -5.37 -8.11 3.15
CA ILE A 9 -5.90 -6.99 2.34
C ILE A 9 -6.61 -7.48 1.08
N ARG A 10 -6.05 -8.45 0.35
CA ARG A 10 -6.72 -9.03 -0.83
C ARG A 10 -8.04 -9.71 -0.49
N SER A 11 -8.17 -10.30 0.70
CA SER A 11 -9.41 -10.95 1.14
C SER A 11 -10.46 -9.99 1.66
N TYR A 12 -10.05 -8.89 2.32
CA TYR A 12 -10.98 -8.09 3.15
C TYR A 12 -11.04 -6.61 2.81
N ALA A 13 -10.25 -6.08 1.86
CA ALA A 13 -10.29 -4.66 1.51
C ALA A 13 -11.70 -4.18 1.15
N SER A 14 -12.44 -4.94 0.34
CA SER A 14 -13.82 -4.59 -0.04
C SER A 14 -14.77 -4.55 1.17
N ASP A 15 -14.67 -5.52 2.08
CA ASP A 15 -15.52 -5.57 3.27
C ASP A 15 -15.22 -4.39 4.21
N ILE A 16 -13.94 -4.05 4.37
CA ILE A 16 -13.49 -2.89 5.15
C ILE A 16 -14.03 -1.60 4.55
N ASP A 17 -13.93 -1.43 3.23
CA ASP A 17 -14.43 -0.25 2.51
C ASP A 17 -15.94 -0.09 2.67
N THR A 18 -16.70 -1.19 2.56
CA THR A 18 -18.15 -1.19 2.83
C THR A 18 -18.44 -0.80 4.28
N ALA A 19 -17.76 -1.38 5.26
CA ALA A 19 -17.97 -1.07 6.67
C ALA A 19 -17.63 0.40 7.01
N VAL A 20 -16.63 0.99 6.36
CA VAL A 20 -16.30 2.42 6.48
C VAL A 20 -17.40 3.28 5.86
N ALA A 21 -17.88 2.94 4.65
CA ALA A 21 -18.95 3.67 3.97
C ALA A 21 -20.26 3.66 4.78
N ASP A 22 -20.58 2.52 5.40
CA ASP A 22 -21.75 2.32 6.27
C ASP A 22 -21.55 2.87 7.69
N LYS A 23 -20.42 3.56 7.94
CA LYS A 23 -20.07 4.20 9.23
C LYS A 23 -20.01 3.22 10.41
N GLN A 24 -19.75 1.95 10.14
CA GLN A 24 -19.59 0.90 11.16
C GLN A 24 -18.14 0.84 11.67
N LEU A 25 -17.18 1.30 10.85
CA LEU A 25 -15.75 1.23 11.15
C LEU A 25 -15.06 2.56 10.85
N ALA A 26 -14.09 2.92 11.69
CA ALA A 26 -13.07 3.90 11.38
C ALA A 26 -11.72 3.18 11.31
N VAL A 27 -11.03 3.28 10.16
CA VAL A 27 -9.74 2.62 9.95
C VAL A 27 -8.61 3.60 10.21
N ARG A 28 -7.67 3.20 11.07
CA ARG A 28 -6.41 3.90 11.28
C ARG A 28 -5.25 3.03 10.82
N TYR A 29 -4.57 3.48 9.78
CA TYR A 29 -3.44 2.76 9.19
C TYR A 29 -2.16 3.03 9.98
N HIS A 30 -1.62 1.99 10.62
CA HIS A 30 -0.35 2.03 11.34
C HIS A 30 0.69 1.20 10.59
N LEU A 31 1.42 1.86 9.70
CA LEU A 31 2.35 1.18 8.82
C LEU A 31 3.72 0.99 9.48
N LEU A 32 4.33 -0.17 9.24
CA LEU A 32 5.62 -0.56 9.77
C LEU A 32 6.55 -0.98 8.64
N ASN A 33 7.86 -0.88 8.86
CA ASN A 33 8.91 -1.19 7.91
C ASN A 33 9.92 -2.25 8.41
N PHE A 34 9.58 -3.00 9.45
CA PHE A 34 10.45 -4.00 10.08
C PHE A 34 10.93 -5.13 9.13
N LEU A 35 10.36 -5.20 7.91
CA LEU A 35 10.71 -6.16 6.88
C LEU A 35 11.58 -5.56 5.75
N ASP A 36 12.20 -4.41 5.97
CA ASP A 36 13.10 -3.81 4.99
C ASP A 36 14.27 -4.73 4.64
N ASP A 37 14.87 -5.41 5.62
CA ASP A 37 15.98 -6.34 5.40
C ASP A 37 15.61 -7.55 4.53
N GLN A 38 14.31 -7.87 4.42
CA GLN A 38 13.77 -8.94 3.59
C GLN A 38 13.45 -8.46 2.17
N SER A 39 13.63 -7.17 1.86
CA SER A 39 13.53 -6.67 0.48
C SER A 39 14.88 -6.75 -0.23
N HIS A 40 14.84 -6.66 -1.57
CA HIS A 40 16.06 -6.62 -2.39
C HIS A 40 16.84 -5.33 -2.14
N SER A 41 16.15 -4.18 -2.14
CA SER A 41 16.73 -2.85 -1.94
C SER A 41 17.08 -2.53 -0.48
N LYS A 42 16.73 -3.40 0.48
CA LYS A 42 16.89 -3.20 1.93
C LYS A 42 16.14 -1.98 2.49
N ASN A 43 15.15 -1.48 1.75
CA ASN A 43 14.36 -0.30 2.16
C ASN A 43 12.98 -0.21 1.49
N TYR A 44 12.51 -1.28 0.82
CA TYR A 44 11.24 -1.21 0.07
C TYR A 44 10.04 -0.91 0.97
N SER A 45 9.97 -1.50 2.17
CA SER A 45 8.85 -1.23 3.07
C SER A 45 8.86 0.23 3.53
N THR A 46 10.03 0.80 3.83
CA THR A 46 10.17 2.25 4.07
C THR A 46 9.68 3.09 2.89
N ARG A 47 10.09 2.77 1.66
CA ARG A 47 9.69 3.53 0.46
C ARG A 47 8.19 3.42 0.18
N ALA A 48 7.60 2.24 0.33
CA ALA A 48 6.15 2.04 0.19
C ALA A 48 5.34 2.79 1.28
N VAL A 49 5.86 2.84 2.51
CA VAL A 49 5.27 3.65 3.59
C VAL A 49 5.36 5.14 3.27
N ALA A 50 6.51 5.62 2.79
CA ALA A 50 6.67 7.01 2.37
C ALA A 50 5.71 7.38 1.23
N ALA A 51 5.59 6.52 0.20
CA ALA A 51 4.63 6.71 -0.88
C ALA A 51 3.18 6.77 -0.36
N SER A 52 2.84 5.95 0.64
CA SER A 52 1.52 6.01 1.28
C SER A 52 1.26 7.36 1.95
N TYR A 53 2.27 7.96 2.59
CA TYR A 53 2.14 9.30 3.17
C TYR A 53 2.01 10.40 2.11
N CYS A 54 2.69 10.28 0.96
CA CYS A 54 2.51 11.21 -0.16
C CYS A 54 1.06 11.18 -0.67
N VAL A 55 0.47 9.99 -0.86
CA VAL A 55 -0.93 9.86 -1.27
C VAL A 55 -1.88 10.39 -0.19
N ALA A 56 -1.60 10.12 1.09
CA ALA A 56 -2.39 10.66 2.20
C ALA A 56 -2.40 12.19 2.22
N GLY A 57 -1.31 12.83 1.79
CA GLY A 57 -1.18 14.29 1.70
C GLY A 57 -2.19 14.95 0.74
N GLN A 58 -2.81 14.20 -0.17
CA GLN A 58 -3.86 14.71 -1.05
C GLN A 58 -5.23 14.85 -0.34
N ASN A 59 -5.35 14.40 0.91
CA ASN A 59 -6.55 14.51 1.74
C ASN A 59 -7.82 13.86 1.13
N ASP A 60 -7.64 12.81 0.33
CA ASP A 60 -8.74 11.98 -0.19
C ASP A 60 -8.67 10.57 0.45
N PRO A 61 -9.59 10.23 1.37
CA PRO A 61 -9.62 8.91 2.02
C PRO A 61 -9.86 7.74 1.07
N LYS A 62 -10.65 7.94 -0.01
CA LYS A 62 -10.94 6.86 -0.98
C LYS A 62 -9.74 6.60 -1.86
N LEU A 63 -9.04 7.66 -2.27
CA LEU A 63 -7.77 7.55 -2.98
C LEU A 63 -6.74 6.79 -2.12
N TYR A 64 -6.61 7.17 -0.85
CA TYR A 64 -5.68 6.50 0.07
C TYR A 64 -6.01 5.01 0.23
N ALA A 65 -7.28 4.65 0.48
CA ALA A 65 -7.69 3.26 0.62
C ALA A 65 -7.41 2.45 -0.67
N SER A 66 -7.65 3.05 -1.84
CA SER A 66 -7.38 2.43 -3.14
C SER A 66 -5.88 2.18 -3.34
N PHE A 67 -5.03 3.17 -3.05
CA PHE A 67 -3.58 3.00 -3.12
C PHE A 67 -3.06 1.95 -2.13
N TYR A 68 -3.55 1.98 -0.89
CA TYR A 68 -3.17 1.04 0.15
C TYR A 68 -3.51 -0.40 -0.26
N SER A 69 -4.72 -0.64 -0.79
CA SER A 69 -5.11 -1.94 -1.34
C SER A 69 -4.22 -2.35 -2.52
N ALA A 70 -3.94 -1.42 -3.43
CA ALA A 70 -3.12 -1.66 -4.61
C ALA A 70 -1.67 -2.05 -4.28
N LEU A 71 -1.07 -1.51 -3.21
CA LEU A 71 0.26 -1.93 -2.71
C LEU A 71 0.32 -3.42 -2.36
N PHE A 72 -0.81 -3.99 -1.95
CA PHE A 72 -0.95 -5.41 -1.58
C PHE A 72 -1.56 -6.27 -2.70
N GLY A 73 -1.80 -5.70 -3.89
CA GLY A 73 -2.21 -6.47 -5.06
C GLY A 73 -1.21 -7.57 -5.39
N SER A 74 -1.69 -8.74 -5.86
CA SER A 74 -0.84 -9.90 -6.21
C SER A 74 0.24 -9.54 -7.22
N ASP A 75 -0.09 -8.61 -8.13
CA ASP A 75 0.76 -8.24 -9.25
C ASP A 75 1.70 -7.09 -8.90
N PHE A 76 1.55 -6.49 -7.70
CA PHE A 76 2.36 -5.36 -7.26
C PHE A 76 3.26 -5.70 -6.07
N GLN A 77 2.72 -6.34 -5.03
CA GLN A 77 3.44 -6.67 -3.80
C GLN A 77 4.66 -7.56 -4.11
N PRO A 78 5.90 -7.10 -3.84
CA PRO A 78 7.08 -7.93 -3.99
C PRO A 78 7.05 -9.12 -3.03
N GLN A 79 7.64 -10.23 -3.45
CA GLN A 79 7.90 -11.36 -2.57
C GLN A 79 9.07 -11.04 -1.63
N GLU A 80 8.98 -11.46 -0.37
CA GLU A 80 10.11 -11.40 0.56
C GLU A 80 11.29 -12.23 0.02
N ASN A 81 12.49 -11.69 0.15
CA ASN A 81 13.76 -12.25 -0.31
C ASN A 81 13.85 -12.48 -1.84
N ALA A 82 13.00 -11.80 -2.62
CA ALA A 82 13.09 -11.83 -4.07
C ALA A 82 14.35 -11.16 -4.61
N ALA A 83 14.71 -11.49 -5.86
CA ALA A 83 15.85 -10.89 -6.56
C ALA A 83 15.64 -9.43 -6.97
N SER A 84 14.42 -8.89 -6.83
CA SER A 84 14.09 -7.49 -7.09
C SER A 84 12.85 -7.07 -6.28
N ASP A 85 12.69 -5.76 -6.07
CA ASP A 85 11.49 -5.14 -5.54
C ASP A 85 11.12 -3.89 -6.37
N ARG A 86 10.05 -3.18 -5.99
CA ARG A 86 9.56 -2.03 -6.78
C ARG A 86 10.45 -0.82 -6.61
N THR A 87 10.68 -0.13 -7.71
CA THR A 87 11.30 1.20 -7.77
C THR A 87 10.35 2.29 -7.29
N ASP A 88 10.89 3.48 -7.02
CA ASP A 88 10.07 4.65 -6.65
C ASP A 88 9.19 5.12 -7.82
N ALA A 89 9.68 4.96 -9.06
CA ALA A 89 8.89 5.24 -10.25
C ALA A 89 7.67 4.31 -10.37
N GLU A 90 7.82 3.02 -10.04
CA GLU A 90 6.69 2.08 -10.00
C GLU A 90 5.71 2.39 -8.85
N LEU A 91 6.19 2.82 -7.69
CA LEU A 91 5.33 3.26 -6.57
C LEU A 91 4.54 4.52 -6.96
N ALA A 92 5.20 5.50 -7.57
CA ALA A 92 4.54 6.72 -8.05
C ALA A 92 3.54 6.41 -9.18
N HIS A 93 3.90 5.51 -10.09
CA HIS A 93 3.00 5.07 -11.15
C HIS A 93 1.77 4.35 -10.58
N LEU A 94 1.94 3.48 -9.59
CA LEU A 94 0.80 2.86 -8.90
C LEU A 94 -0.14 3.92 -8.30
N ALA A 95 0.40 4.95 -7.65
CA ALA A 95 -0.41 6.05 -7.12
C ALA A 95 -1.21 6.75 -8.24
N GLN A 96 -0.59 7.02 -9.39
CA GLN A 96 -1.27 7.60 -10.55
C GLN A 96 -2.38 6.69 -11.09
N THR A 97 -2.16 5.36 -11.13
CA THR A 97 -3.18 4.42 -11.64
C THR A 97 -4.46 4.41 -10.81
N VAL A 98 -4.39 4.80 -9.53
CA VAL A 98 -5.57 4.94 -8.66
C VAL A 98 -6.09 6.39 -8.58
N GLY A 99 -5.53 7.30 -9.36
CA GLY A 99 -6.00 8.68 -9.49
C GLY A 99 -5.26 9.71 -8.63
N ALA A 100 -4.07 9.40 -8.10
CA ALA A 100 -3.27 10.40 -7.39
C ALA A 100 -2.67 11.40 -8.39
N GLU A 101 -2.75 12.69 -8.07
CA GLU A 101 -2.14 13.73 -8.88
C GLU A 101 -0.60 13.66 -8.83
N PRO A 102 0.11 14.05 -9.90
CA PRO A 102 1.56 14.19 -9.87
C PRO A 102 1.94 15.30 -8.88
N THR A 103 2.70 14.96 -7.85
CA THR A 103 3.29 15.91 -6.90
C THR A 103 4.65 16.41 -7.37
#